data_AF-A0A4R5D2B7-F1
#
_entry.id   AF-A0A4R5D2B7-F1
#
_cell.length_a   1.000
_cell.length_b   1.000
_cell.length_c   1.000
_cell.angle_alpha   90.00
_cell.angle_beta   90.00
_cell.angle_gamma   90.00
#
_symmetry.space_group_name_H-M   'P 1'
#
loop_
_entity.id
_entity.type
_entity.pdbx_description
1 polymer ?
#
loop_
_entity_poly.entity_id
_entity_poly.type
_entity_poly.pdbx_seq_one_letter_code
_entity_poly.pdbx_strand_id
1 'polypeptide(L)'
;MNVNDLQRNKKSRRSVLFKRKVVEIYRAELSSQFEIQQSLHISQTELRQMNRWYFKHRLRPYFSLSFYNRTTMKKKTDASYLKALEKRLLEAEKENKFLRLKAEAYEIVIQIAEEEFKIPILKKPGAQQPKN
;
A
#
# COMPACT_ATOMS: atom_id res chain seq x y z
N MET A 1 -17.09 7.33 -39.34
CA MET A 1 -15.99 8.28 -39.60
C MET A 1 -14.97 7.55 -40.46
N ASN A 2 -14.65 8.05 -41.65
CA ASN A 2 -13.76 7.38 -42.59
C ASN A 2 -12.40 8.10 -42.62
N VAL A 3 -11.32 7.40 -42.92
CA VAL A 3 -9.97 7.98 -43.06
C VAL A 3 -9.94 9.08 -44.14
N ASN A 4 -10.79 8.96 -45.16
CA ASN A 4 -10.95 9.97 -46.20
C ASN A 4 -11.38 11.35 -45.64
N ASP A 5 -12.13 11.38 -44.54
CA ASP A 5 -12.55 12.62 -43.89
C ASP A 5 -11.35 13.38 -43.29
N LEU A 6 -10.30 12.64 -42.90
CA LEU A 6 -9.08 13.18 -42.30
C LEU A 6 -8.10 13.73 -43.33
N GLN A 7 -8.21 13.34 -44.61
CA GLN A 7 -7.37 13.86 -45.69
C GLN A 7 -7.70 15.32 -46.03
N ARG A 8 -8.97 15.72 -45.90
CA ARG A 8 -9.48 17.03 -46.34
C ARG A 8 -8.91 18.22 -45.56
N ASN A 9 -8.34 18.00 -44.37
CA ASN A 9 -7.88 19.07 -43.48
C ASN A 9 -6.36 18.99 -43.18
N LYS A 10 -5.52 19.39 -44.15
CA LYS A 10 -4.05 19.33 -44.06
C LYS A 10 -3.44 20.17 -42.92
N LYS A 11 -4.03 21.34 -42.60
CA LYS A 11 -3.56 22.22 -41.51
C LYS A 11 -3.71 21.57 -40.12
N SER A 12 -4.61 20.60 -39.99
CA SER A 12 -4.90 19.91 -38.72
C SER A 12 -3.99 18.71 -38.41
N ARG A 13 -3.06 18.30 -39.30
CA ARG A 13 -2.28 17.06 -39.14
C ARG A 13 -1.43 16.99 -37.86
N ARG A 14 -0.93 18.13 -37.38
CA ARG A 14 -0.17 18.20 -36.11
C ARG A 14 -1.07 18.32 -34.88
N SER A 15 -2.36 18.54 -35.06
CA SER A 15 -3.30 18.75 -33.96
C SER A 15 -3.50 17.48 -33.14
N VAL A 16 -3.76 17.67 -31.86
CA VAL A 16 -4.12 16.58 -30.94
C VAL A 16 -5.40 15.88 -31.39
N LEU A 17 -6.37 16.61 -31.93
CA LEU A 17 -7.63 16.07 -32.42
C LEU A 17 -7.43 15.13 -33.62
N PHE A 18 -6.59 15.53 -34.58
CA PHE A 18 -6.24 14.66 -35.71
C PHE A 18 -5.60 13.36 -35.20
N LYS A 19 -4.62 13.47 -34.30
CA LYS A 19 -3.94 12.29 -33.76
C LYS A 19 -4.90 11.34 -33.05
N ARG A 20 -5.86 11.88 -32.30
CA ARG A 20 -6.91 11.09 -31.64
C ARG A 20 -7.78 10.35 -32.63
N LYS A 21 -8.33 11.05 -33.63
CA LYS A 21 -9.22 10.45 -34.64
C LYS A 21 -8.56 9.33 -35.42
N VAL A 22 -7.30 9.51 -35.83
CA VAL A 22 -6.52 8.45 -36.51
C VAL A 22 -6.42 7.20 -35.65
N VAL A 23 -6.08 7.35 -34.37
CA VAL A 23 -5.95 6.21 -33.45
C VAL A 23 -7.30 5.58 -33.15
N GLU A 24 -8.38 6.36 -33.04
CA GLU A 24 -9.74 5.82 -32.86
C GLU A 24 -10.17 4.97 -34.05
N ILE A 25 -9.97 5.44 -35.28
CA ILE A 25 -10.27 4.68 -36.50
C ILE A 25 -9.46 3.37 -36.54
N TYR A 26 -8.17 3.44 -36.23
CA TYR A 26 -7.30 2.26 -36.20
C TYR A 26 -7.74 1.23 -35.14
N ARG A 27 -8.05 1.68 -33.91
CA ARG A 27 -8.42 0.79 -32.79
C ARG A 27 -9.84 0.26 -32.88
N ALA A 28 -10.75 0.99 -33.53
CA ALA A 28 -12.11 0.55 -33.81
C ALA A 28 -12.18 -0.31 -35.08
N GLU A 29 -11.04 -0.65 -35.69
CA GLU A 29 -10.93 -1.49 -36.89
C GLU A 29 -11.75 -0.96 -38.08
N LEU A 30 -12.03 0.35 -38.10
CA LEU A 30 -12.76 1.01 -39.18
C LEU A 30 -11.91 1.14 -40.45
N SER A 31 -10.60 1.04 -40.34
CA SER A 31 -9.66 1.01 -41.47
C SER A 31 -8.41 0.24 -41.11
N SER A 32 -7.87 -0.47 -42.09
CA SER A 32 -6.66 -1.25 -41.91
C SER A 32 -5.44 -0.35 -41.71
N GLN A 33 -4.43 -0.87 -41.02
CA GLN A 33 -3.15 -0.19 -40.85
C GLN A 33 -2.53 0.20 -42.19
N PHE A 34 -2.73 -0.61 -43.23
CA PHE A 34 -2.21 -0.34 -44.58
C PHE A 34 -2.95 0.84 -45.22
N GLU A 35 -4.28 0.86 -45.14
CA GLU A 35 -5.12 1.93 -45.69
C GLU A 35 -4.81 3.28 -45.04
N ILE A 36 -4.59 3.30 -43.72
CA ILE A 36 -4.21 4.51 -42.98
C ILE A 36 -2.85 5.04 -43.46
N GLN A 37 -1.88 4.15 -43.68
CA GLN A 37 -0.56 4.55 -44.17
C GLN A 37 -0.64 5.12 -45.59
N GLN A 38 -1.39 4.46 -46.50
CA GLN A 38 -1.54 4.90 -47.88
C GLN A 38 -2.30 6.23 -47.99
N SER A 39 -3.41 6.37 -47.28
CA SER A 39 -4.29 7.53 -47.36
C SER A 39 -3.71 8.77 -46.65
N LEU A 40 -3.08 8.61 -45.49
CA LEU A 40 -2.57 9.75 -44.71
C LEU A 40 -1.07 10.00 -44.91
N HIS A 41 -0.37 9.12 -45.62
CA HIS A 41 1.09 9.12 -45.78
C HIS A 41 1.83 9.16 -44.44
N ILE A 42 1.29 8.43 -43.46
CA ILE A 42 1.85 8.29 -42.11
C ILE A 42 2.67 7.01 -42.08
N SER A 43 3.84 7.04 -41.46
CA SER A 43 4.66 5.84 -41.28
C SER A 43 4.09 4.91 -40.20
N GLN A 44 4.39 3.61 -40.28
CA GLN A 44 4.01 2.66 -39.22
C GLN A 44 4.53 3.08 -37.84
N THR A 45 5.75 3.62 -37.78
CA THR A 45 6.37 4.08 -36.53
C THR A 45 5.61 5.26 -35.94
N GLU A 46 5.20 6.22 -36.77
CA GLU A 46 4.39 7.36 -36.36
C GLU A 46 3.02 6.92 -35.84
N LEU A 47 2.34 5.98 -36.52
CA LEU A 47 1.07 5.42 -36.05
C LEU A 47 1.23 4.72 -34.68
N ARG A 48 2.32 3.96 -34.49
CA ARG A 48 2.65 3.33 -33.19
C ARG A 48 2.90 4.38 -32.10
N GLN A 49 3.63 5.45 -32.40
CA GLN A 49 3.88 6.55 -31.45
C GLN A 49 2.57 7.25 -31.05
N MET A 50 1.70 7.51 -32.02
CA MET A 50 0.37 8.08 -31.77
C MET A 50 -0.48 7.17 -30.89
N ASN A 51 -0.48 5.85 -31.15
CA ASN A 51 -1.21 4.88 -30.33
C ASN A 51 -0.64 4.80 -28.90
N ARG A 52 0.69 4.86 -28.73
CA ARG A 52 1.33 4.91 -27.40
C ARG A 52 0.95 6.18 -26.63
N TRP A 53 0.96 7.34 -27.31
CA TRP A 53 0.53 8.61 -26.72
C TRP A 53 -0.93 8.57 -26.29
N TYR A 54 -1.80 8.07 -27.18
CA TYR A 54 -3.23 7.90 -26.91
C TYR A 54 -3.48 6.98 -25.71
N PHE A 55 -2.76 5.85 -25.63
CA PHE A 55 -2.85 4.97 -24.49
C PHE A 55 -2.41 5.66 -23.20
N LYS A 56 -1.24 6.33 -23.20
CA LYS A 56 -0.69 7.00 -22.01
C LYS A 56 -1.60 8.12 -21.47
N HIS A 57 -2.18 8.92 -22.35
CA HIS A 57 -2.86 10.16 -21.94
C HIS A 57 -4.38 10.05 -21.92
N ARG A 58 -4.98 9.17 -22.72
CA ARG A 58 -6.44 9.02 -22.78
C ARG A 58 -6.93 7.75 -22.12
N LEU A 59 -6.32 6.61 -22.43
CA LEU A 59 -6.83 5.32 -21.95
C LEU A 59 -6.36 5.00 -20.53
N ARG A 60 -5.09 5.31 -20.21
CA ARG A 60 -4.46 4.97 -18.94
C ARG A 60 -5.29 5.38 -17.70
N PRO A 61 -5.91 6.58 -17.64
CA PRO A 61 -6.76 6.96 -16.51
C PRO A 61 -7.95 6.00 -16.29
N TYR A 62 -8.56 5.50 -17.36
CA TYR A 62 -9.72 4.59 -17.27
C TYR A 62 -9.33 3.15 -16.94
N PHE A 63 -8.08 2.75 -17.19
CA PHE A 63 -7.58 1.41 -16.92
C PHE A 63 -6.99 1.24 -15.51
N SER A 64 -7.04 2.26 -14.65
CA SER A 64 -6.29 2.23 -13.38
C SER A 64 -7.08 2.66 -12.15
N LEU A 65 -7.69 1.67 -11.49
CA LEU A 65 -7.51 1.50 -10.04
C LEU A 65 -6.18 0.75 -9.76
N SER A 66 -5.71 -0.11 -10.68
CA SER A 66 -4.54 -0.97 -10.49
C SER A 66 -3.18 -0.30 -10.77
N PHE A 67 -3.06 0.54 -11.81
CA PHE A 67 -1.76 1.13 -12.18
C PHE A 67 -1.33 2.34 -11.34
N TYR A 68 -2.25 3.09 -10.72
CA TYR A 68 -1.88 4.13 -9.74
C TYR A 68 -1.34 3.51 -8.44
N ASN A 69 -1.78 2.29 -8.10
CA ASN A 69 -1.35 1.57 -6.90
C ASN A 69 0.01 0.86 -7.06
N ARG A 70 0.60 0.85 -8.27
CA ARG A 70 1.94 0.25 -8.48
C ARG A 70 3.09 1.17 -8.07
N THR A 71 2.87 2.49 -7.98
CA THR A 71 3.89 3.46 -7.58
C THR A 71 3.65 4.09 -6.21
N THR A 72 2.48 3.87 -5.60
CA THR A 72 2.35 4.10 -4.15
C THR A 72 3.26 3.08 -3.48
N MET A 73 4.34 3.56 -2.87
CA MET A 73 5.33 2.75 -2.17
C MET A 73 4.67 1.57 -1.47
N LYS A 74 5.20 0.35 -1.65
CA LYS A 74 4.79 -0.80 -0.83
C LYS A 74 4.72 -0.28 0.60
N LYS A 75 3.54 -0.32 1.24
CA LYS A 75 3.37 0.01 2.65
C LYS A 75 4.28 -0.96 3.42
N LYS A 76 5.54 -0.57 3.64
CA LYS A 76 6.52 -1.31 4.45
C LYS A 76 6.13 -1.33 5.93
N THR A 77 5.01 -0.69 6.27
CA THR A 77 4.57 -0.41 7.62
C THR A 77 4.07 -1.66 8.33
N ASP A 78 3.29 -2.52 7.69
CA ASP A 78 2.46 -3.44 8.49
C ASP A 78 3.29 -4.62 9.01
N ALA A 79 4.10 -5.28 8.17
CA ALA A 79 4.88 -6.44 8.61
C ALA A 79 6.02 -6.06 9.59
N SER A 80 6.70 -4.93 9.37
CA SER A 80 7.76 -4.49 10.27
C SER A 80 7.21 -3.98 11.60
N TYR A 81 6.05 -3.32 11.57
CA TYR A 81 5.37 -2.85 12.77
C TYR A 81 4.84 -4.02 13.61
N LEU A 82 4.20 -5.01 12.98
CA LEU A 82 3.72 -6.20 13.67
C LEU A 82 4.86 -6.96 14.34
N LYS A 83 5.98 -7.16 13.64
CA LYS A 83 7.16 -7.82 14.22
C LYS A 83 7.75 -7.04 15.41
N ALA A 84 7.77 -5.71 15.33
CA ALA A 84 8.22 -4.87 16.44
C ALA A 84 7.26 -4.93 17.63
N LEU A 85 5.96 -5.01 17.37
CA LEU A 85 4.93 -5.11 18.39
C LEU A 85 4.97 -6.45 19.12
N GLU A 86 5.10 -7.56 18.39
CA GLU A 86 5.27 -8.90 18.96
C GLU A 86 6.50 -8.98 19.86
N LYS A 87 7.62 -8.37 19.45
CA LYS A 87 8.84 -8.33 20.26
C LYS A 87 8.63 -7.61 21.59
N ARG A 88 7.95 -6.46 21.58
CA ARG A 88 7.64 -5.69 22.80
C ARG A 88 6.74 -6.46 23.76
N LEU A 89 5.73 -7.16 23.24
CA LEU A 89 4.85 -8.00 24.06
C LEU A 89 5.66 -9.10 24.77
N LEU A 90 6.54 -9.77 24.04
CA LEU A 90 7.35 -10.85 24.58
C LEU A 90 8.36 -10.37 25.63
N GLU A 91 8.92 -9.16 25.46
CA GLU A 91 9.77 -8.51 26.48
C GLU A 91 8.98 -8.18 27.75
N ALA A 92 7.80 -7.56 27.61
CA ALA A 92 6.95 -7.21 28.74
C ALA A 92 6.43 -8.44 29.51
N GLU A 93 6.13 -9.55 28.81
CA GLU A 93 5.75 -10.81 29.45
C GLU A 93 6.90 -11.42 30.25
N LYS A 94 8.13 -11.35 29.75
CA LYS A 94 9.33 -11.82 30.46
C LYS A 94 9.59 -11.01 31.72
N GLU A 95 9.50 -9.69 31.64
CA GLU A 95 9.64 -8.80 32.78
C GLU A 95 8.59 -9.09 33.86
N ASN A 96 7.32 -9.25 33.47
CA ASN A 96 6.26 -9.62 34.41
C ASN A 96 6.50 -10.96 35.09
N LYS A 97 6.92 -11.99 34.35
CA LYS A 97 7.26 -13.30 34.93
C LYS A 97 8.40 -13.18 35.94
N PHE A 98 9.43 -12.41 35.61
CA PHE A 98 10.56 -12.19 36.51
C PHE A 98 10.18 -11.43 37.78
N LEU A 99 9.33 -10.40 37.66
CA LEU A 99 8.81 -9.67 38.81
C LEU A 99 7.97 -10.54 39.74
N ARG A 100 7.14 -11.45 39.19
CA ARG A 100 6.38 -12.42 39.98
C ARG A 100 7.29 -13.38 40.74
N LEU A 101 8.28 -13.97 40.06
CA LEU A 101 9.27 -14.84 40.70
C LEU A 101 10.04 -14.13 41.82
N LYS A 102 10.38 -12.85 41.62
CA LYS A 102 11.00 -12.03 42.68
C LYS A 102 10.07 -11.81 43.87
N ALA A 103 8.80 -11.48 43.62
CA ALA A 103 7.82 -11.29 44.67
C ALA A 103 7.65 -12.58 45.51
N GLU A 104 7.48 -13.72 44.85
CA GLU A 104 7.39 -15.04 45.50
C GLU A 104 8.66 -15.35 46.33
N ALA A 105 9.84 -15.08 45.77
CA ALA A 105 11.10 -15.28 46.51
C ALA A 105 11.18 -14.40 47.76
N TYR A 106 10.75 -13.13 47.68
CA TYR A 106 10.71 -12.25 48.85
C TYR A 106 9.70 -12.73 49.90
N GLU A 107 8.53 -13.19 49.49
CA GLU A 107 7.53 -13.77 50.41
C GLU A 107 8.10 -14.98 51.15
N ILE A 108 8.80 -15.88 50.46
CA ILE A 108 9.44 -17.05 51.09
C ILE A 108 10.53 -16.62 52.07
N VAL A 109 11.40 -15.68 51.69
CA VAL A 109 12.45 -15.17 52.59
C VAL A 109 11.86 -14.54 53.85
N ILE A 110 10.77 -13.78 53.70
CA ILE A 110 10.05 -13.20 54.83
C ILE A 110 9.52 -14.31 55.74
N GLN A 111 8.87 -15.34 55.18
CA GLN A 111 8.36 -16.47 55.98
C GLN A 111 9.47 -17.18 56.76
N ILE A 112 10.59 -17.50 56.12
CA ILE A 112 11.75 -18.14 56.78
C ILE A 112 12.26 -17.26 57.91
N ALA A 113 12.42 -15.95 57.68
CA ALA A 113 12.91 -15.03 58.69
C ALA A 113 11.92 -14.88 59.87
N GLU A 114 10.61 -14.85 59.61
CA GLU A 114 9.60 -14.84 60.67
C GLU A 114 9.64 -16.12 61.50
N GLU A 115 9.84 -17.28 60.88
CA GLU A 115 9.97 -18.58 61.55
C GLU A 115 11.24 -18.67 62.41
N GLU A 116 12.39 -18.24 61.88
CA GLU A 116 13.69 -18.31 62.57
C GLU A 116 13.79 -17.31 63.73
N PHE A 117 13.44 -16.04 63.48
CA PHE A 117 13.63 -14.97 64.46
C PHE A 117 12.41 -14.76 65.37
N LYS A 118 11.26 -15.37 65.06
CA LYS A 118 9.99 -15.24 65.81
C LYS A 118 9.51 -13.79 65.97
N ILE A 119 9.93 -12.92 65.06
CA ILE A 119 9.53 -11.51 65.00
C ILE A 119 8.66 -11.34 63.76
N PRO A 120 7.42 -10.82 63.87
CA PRO A 120 6.59 -10.57 62.71
C PRO A 120 7.18 -9.42 61.89
N ILE A 121 7.59 -9.70 60.66
CA ILE A 121 8.16 -8.72 59.72
C ILE A 121 7.03 -8.04 58.96
N LEU A 122 6.01 -8.80 58.54
CA LEU A 122 4.81 -8.24 57.94
C LEU A 122 3.83 -7.76 59.02
N LYS A 123 3.22 -6.60 58.76
CA LYS A 123 2.10 -6.14 59.58
C LYS A 123 0.94 -7.13 59.43
N LYS A 124 0.38 -7.57 60.56
CA LYS A 124 -0.88 -8.29 60.57
C LYS A 124 -1.94 -7.45 59.87
N PRO A 125 -2.80 -8.04 59.01
CA PRO A 125 -3.88 -7.30 58.38
C PRO A 125 -4.75 -6.69 59.49
N GLY A 126 -4.77 -5.35 59.55
CA GLY A 126 -5.64 -4.62 60.45
C GLY A 126 -7.08 -4.63 59.93
N ALA A 127 -8.02 -4.13 60.74
CA ALA A 127 -9.41 -3.93 60.29
C ALA A 127 -9.42 -3.10 59.01
N GLN A 128 -9.84 -3.71 57.89
CA GLN A 128 -10.00 -3.00 56.63
C GLN A 128 -11.08 -1.94 56.83
N GLN A 129 -10.79 -0.68 56.51
CA GLN A 129 -11.82 0.35 56.51
C GLN A 129 -12.86 0.00 55.44
N PRO A 130 -14.17 0.09 55.74
CA PRO A 130 -15.20 -0.14 54.74
C PRO A 130 -14.98 0.85 53.59
N LYS A 131 -14.86 0.32 52.37
CA LYS A 131 -14.75 1.13 51.16
C LYS A 131 -16.07 1.88 50.97
N ASN A 132 -16.02 3.21 51.03
CA ASN A 132 -17.11 4.09 50.57
C ASN A 132 -17.22 4.05 49.04
#